data_AF-G3N8A6-F1
#
_entry.id   AF-G3N8A6-F1
#
_cell.length_a   1.000
_cell.length_b   1.000
_cell.length_c   1.000
_cell.angle_alpha   90.00
_cell.angle_beta   90.00
_cell.angle_gamma   90.00
#
_symmetry.space_group_name_H-M   'P 1'
#
loop_
_entity.id
_entity.type
_entity.pdbx_description
1 polymer ?
#
loop_
_entity_poly.entity_id
_entity_poly.type
_entity_poly.pdbx_seq_one_letter_code
_entity_poly.pdbx_strand_id
1 'polypeptide(L)'
;MIDIAVRQISDLSPGDKLRMEYLSLMHSIIRSTDYLEHQHRLSDLQGVLQRILREEEDAGEDEGSATAKQMDKLIVQQIYKEFPQINENHD
;
A
#
# COMPACT_ATOMS: atom_id res chain seq x y z
N MET A 1 7.17 1.23 14.34
CA MET A 1 5.87 1.72 13.79
C MET A 1 5.66 1.21 12.37
N ILE A 2 6.64 1.39 11.49
CA ILE A 2 6.64 0.85 10.11
C ILE A 2 6.39 -0.67 10.10
N ASP A 3 6.98 -1.44 11.01
CA ASP A 3 6.74 -2.89 11.10
C ASP A 3 5.26 -3.25 11.23
N ILE A 4 4.56 -2.53 12.11
CA ILE A 4 3.14 -2.72 12.37
C ILE A 4 2.34 -2.29 11.14
N ALA A 5 2.63 -1.13 10.55
CA ALA A 5 1.90 -0.64 9.40
C ALA A 5 2.03 -1.60 8.19
N VAL A 6 3.26 -2.00 7.84
CA VAL A 6 3.50 -2.96 6.73
C VAL A 6 2.82 -4.31 7.03
N ARG A 7 2.86 -4.79 8.27
CA ARG A 7 2.15 -6.01 8.68
C ARG A 7 0.63 -5.86 8.51
N GLN A 8 0.05 -4.76 8.97
CA GLN A 8 -1.39 -4.53 8.86
C GLN A 8 -1.84 -4.43 7.40
N ILE A 9 -1.10 -3.74 6.53
CA ILE A 9 -1.44 -3.68 5.09
C ILE A 9 -1.38 -5.08 4.46
N SER A 10 -0.43 -5.92 4.89
CA SER A 10 -0.30 -7.30 4.42
C SER A 10 -1.40 -8.23 4.92
N ASP A 11 -1.79 -8.10 6.19
CA ASP A 11 -2.74 -9.00 6.87
C ASP A 11 -4.20 -8.66 6.54
N LEU A 12 -4.50 -7.38 6.24
CA LEU A 12 -5.84 -6.92 5.94
C LEU A 12 -6.31 -7.39 4.56
N SER A 13 -7.58 -7.81 4.51
CA SER A 13 -8.19 -8.33 3.29
C SER A 13 -8.41 -7.22 2.25
N PRO A 14 -8.40 -7.59 0.95
CA PRO A 14 -8.85 -6.71 -0.10
C PRO A 14 -10.22 -6.10 0.17
N GLY A 15 -10.32 -4.76 0.17
CA GLY A 15 -11.57 -4.05 0.42
C GLY A 15 -11.84 -3.70 1.90
N ASP A 16 -10.94 -4.05 2.82
CA ASP A 16 -11.03 -3.59 4.20
C ASP A 16 -10.70 -2.09 4.30
N LYS A 17 -11.63 -1.31 4.86
CA LYS A 17 -11.48 0.15 5.01
C LYS A 17 -10.27 0.54 5.85
N LEU A 18 -9.84 -0.29 6.80
CA LEU A 18 -8.64 -0.01 7.60
C LEU A 18 -7.36 -0.11 6.77
N ARG A 19 -7.36 -0.89 5.69
CA ARG A 19 -6.17 -1.04 4.83
C ARG A 19 -5.81 0.30 4.18
N MET A 20 -6.82 1.04 3.74
CA MET A 20 -6.70 2.39 3.19
C MET A 20 -6.07 3.38 4.20
N GLU A 21 -6.46 3.30 5.47
CA GLU A 21 -5.90 4.13 6.54
C GLU A 21 -4.42 3.83 6.78
N TYR A 22 -4.03 2.56 6.79
CA TYR A 22 -2.63 2.18 6.92
C TYR A 22 -1.79 2.54 5.69
N LEU A 23 -2.34 2.43 4.47
CA LEU A 23 -1.69 2.90 3.26
C LEU A 23 -1.46 4.41 3.31
N SER A 24 -2.47 5.18 3.74
CA SER A 24 -2.36 6.64 3.90
C SER A 24 -1.37 7.04 4.98
N LEU A 25 -1.30 6.28 6.08
CA LEU A 25 -0.28 6.44 7.11
C LEU A 25 1.12 6.17 6.56
N MET A 26 1.32 5.07 5.82
CA MET A 26 2.60 4.77 5.19
C MET A 26 3.02 5.86 4.21
N HIS A 27 2.09 6.34 3.37
CA HIS A 27 2.34 7.47 2.48
C HIS A 27 2.78 8.72 3.24
N SER A 28 2.12 9.01 4.36
CA SER A 28 2.47 10.15 5.22
C SER A 28 3.83 9.99 5.90
N ILE A 29 4.20 8.77 6.33
CA ILE A 29 5.52 8.47 6.89
C ILE A 29 6.60 8.72 5.82
N ILE A 30 6.42 8.20 4.61
CA ILE A 30 7.39 8.37 3.51
C ILE A 30 7.58 9.86 3.20
N ARG A 31 6.50 10.66 3.22
CA ARG A 31 6.57 12.11 2.95
C ARG A 31 7.19 12.93 4.08
N SER A 32 6.92 12.57 5.33
CA SER A 32 7.27 13.40 6.50
C SER A 32 8.55 12.98 7.21
N THR A 33 9.21 11.91 6.74
CA THR A 33 10.44 11.37 7.32
C THR A 33 11.48 11.07 6.23
N ASP A 34 12.70 10.83 6.65
CA ASP A 34 13.85 10.31 5.90
C ASP A 34 13.74 8.80 5.60
N TYR A 35 12.52 8.26 5.48
CA TYR A 35 12.26 6.82 5.26
C TYR A 35 13.11 6.21 4.13
N LEU A 36 13.29 6.94 3.02
CA LEU A 36 14.05 6.47 1.86
C LEU A 36 15.56 6.34 2.10
N GLU A 37 16.11 6.95 3.16
CA GLU A 37 17.52 6.78 3.54
C GLU A 37 17.78 5.45 4.25
N HIS A 38 16.87 5.04 5.13
CA HIS A 38 17.02 3.79 5.91
C HIS A 38 16.35 2.58 5.27
N GLN A 39 15.31 2.80 4.46
CA GLN A 39 14.61 1.76 3.70
C GLN A 39 14.10 0.58 4.55
N HIS A 40 13.71 0.87 5.81
CA HIS A 40 13.28 -0.17 6.76
C HIS A 40 12.04 -0.90 6.27
N ARG A 41 12.13 -2.22 6.06
CA ARG A 41 11.08 -3.05 5.44
C ARG A 41 10.67 -2.63 4.02
N LEU A 42 11.54 -1.95 3.27
CA LEU A 42 11.22 -1.50 1.91
C LEU A 42 10.79 -2.67 1.01
N SER A 43 11.53 -3.78 0.99
CA SER A 43 11.18 -4.95 0.16
C SER A 43 9.80 -5.52 0.49
N ASP A 44 9.46 -5.62 1.78
CA ASP A 44 8.14 -6.10 2.20
C ASP A 44 7.02 -5.11 1.79
N LEU A 45 7.27 -3.81 1.96
CA LEU A 45 6.35 -2.77 1.51
C LEU A 45 6.13 -2.86 0.00
N GLN A 46 7.20 -2.96 -0.79
CA GLN A 46 7.14 -3.12 -2.24
C GLN A 46 6.30 -4.33 -2.65
N GLY A 47 6.56 -5.49 -2.04
CA GLY A 47 5.82 -6.72 -2.31
C GLY A 47 4.33 -6.58 -2.02
N VAL A 48 3.96 -5.96 -0.90
CA VAL A 48 2.55 -5.75 -0.55
C VAL A 48 1.88 -4.73 -1.48
N LEU A 49 2.55 -3.61 -1.81
CA LEU A 49 2.02 -2.61 -2.75
C LEU A 49 1.80 -3.21 -4.15
N GLN A 50 2.74 -4.02 -4.64
CA GLN A 50 2.60 -4.73 -5.91
C GLN A 50 1.46 -5.75 -5.87
N ARG A 51 1.29 -6.46 -4.76
CA ARG A 51 0.17 -7.39 -4.56
C ARG A 51 -1.17 -6.66 -4.69
N ILE A 52 -1.32 -5.51 -4.04
CA ILE A 52 -2.55 -4.70 -4.07
C ILE A 52 -2.89 -4.26 -5.50
N LEU A 53 -1.91 -3.82 -6.29
CA LEU A 53 -2.15 -3.42 -7.68
C LEU A 53 -2.62 -4.58 -8.57
N ARG A 54 -2.29 -5.82 -8.21
CA ARG A 54 -2.68 -7.03 -8.94
C ARG A 54 -4.01 -7.62 -8.46
N GLU A 55 -4.63 -7.07 -7.42
CA GLU A 55 -5.93 -7.54 -6.94
C GLU A 55 -7.00 -7.31 -8.01
N GLU A 56 -7.73 -8.36 -8.37
CA GLU A 56 -8.85 -8.27 -9.31
C GLU A 56 -10.10 -7.72 -8.61
N GLU A 57 -10.97 -7.07 -9.39
CA GLU A 57 -12.31 -6.71 -8.92
C GLU A 57 -13.22 -7.93 -9.13
N ASP A 58 -13.68 -8.56 -8.04
CA ASP A 58 -14.54 -9.73 -8.18
C ASP A 58 -15.99 -9.27 -8.44
N ALA A 59 -16.62 -9.84 -9.48
CA ALA A 59 -17.97 -9.48 -9.92
C ALA A 59 -19.12 -9.83 -8.93
N GLY A 60 -18.79 -10.28 -7.72
CA GLY A 60 -19.73 -10.64 -6.65
C GLY A 60 -19.48 -9.91 -5.32
N GLU A 61 -18.58 -8.93 -5.30
CA GLU A 61 -18.31 -8.15 -4.10
C GLU A 61 -19.41 -7.14 -3.80
N ASP A 62 -19.57 -6.84 -2.52
CA ASP A 62 -20.34 -5.68 -2.09
C ASP A 62 -19.71 -4.39 -2.65
N GLU A 63 -20.55 -3.43 -3.08
CA GLU A 63 -20.13 -2.17 -3.69
C GLU A 63 -19.14 -1.38 -2.79
N GLY A 64 -19.29 -1.51 -1.47
CA GLY A 64 -18.38 -0.91 -0.51
C GLY A 64 -16.98 -1.54 -0.52
N SER A 65 -16.87 -2.85 -0.70
CA SER A 65 -15.60 -3.58 -0.83
C SER A 65 -14.89 -3.20 -2.13
N ALA A 66 -15.62 -3.23 -3.25
CA ALA A 66 -15.08 -2.86 -4.56
C ALA A 66 -14.54 -1.43 -4.56
N THR A 67 -15.28 -0.48 -3.97
CA THR A 67 -14.84 0.91 -3.82
C THR A 67 -13.58 1.01 -2.97
N ALA A 68 -13.51 0.29 -1.84
CA ALA A 68 -12.33 0.30 -0.97
C ALA A 68 -11.08 -0.28 -1.66
N LYS A 69 -11.22 -1.40 -2.40
CA LYS A 69 -10.13 -1.97 -3.21
C LYS A 69 -9.62 -0.97 -4.24
N GLN A 70 -10.53 -0.25 -4.90
CA GLN A 70 -10.15 0.75 -5.88
C GLN A 70 -9.41 1.93 -5.24
N MET A 71 -9.82 2.35 -4.04
CA MET A 71 -9.13 3.39 -3.29
C MET A 71 -7.72 2.95 -2.85
N ASP A 72 -7.55 1.70 -2.42
CA ASP A 72 -6.23 1.15 -2.10
C ASP A 72 -5.28 1.27 -3.31
N LYS A 73 -5.74 0.85 -4.49
CA LYS A 73 -4.96 0.96 -5.75
C LYS A 73 -4.59 2.41 -6.07
N LEU A 74 -5.50 3.36 -5.89
CA LEU A 74 -5.24 4.78 -6.13
C LEU A 74 -4.17 5.33 -5.18
N ILE A 75 -4.19 4.95 -3.90
CA ILE A 75 -3.17 5.36 -2.94
C ILE A 75 -1.81 4.77 -3.32
N VAL A 76 -1.76 3.49 -3.69
CA VAL A 76 -0.51 2.85 -4.13
C VAL A 76 0.07 3.56 -5.36
N GLN A 77 -0.77 3.86 -6.36
CA GLN A 77 -0.34 4.60 -7.55
C GLN A 77 0.19 6.00 -7.19
N GLN A 78 -0.44 6.67 -6.23
CA GLN A 78 0.01 7.97 -5.76
C GLN A 78 1.35 7.88 -5.02
N ILE A 79 1.58 6.84 -4.21
CA ILE A 79 2.88 6.57 -3.57
C ILE A 79 3.96 6.40 -4.65
N TYR A 80 3.73 5.57 -5.66
CA TYR A 80 4.71 5.35 -6.74
C TYR A 80 4.96 6.59 -7.60
N LYS A 81 3.94 7.41 -7.82
CA LYS A 81 4.07 8.68 -8.55
C LYS A 81 4.95 9.67 -7.80
N GLU A 82 4.81 9.74 -6.48
CA GLU A 82 5.54 10.69 -5.64
C GLU A 82 6.95 10.18 -5.27
N PHE A 83 7.09 8.87 -5.13
CA PHE A 83 8.32 8.20 -4.72
C PHE A 83 8.66 7.04 -5.68
N PRO A 84 9.14 7.33 -6.91
CA PRO A 84 9.44 6.31 -7.92
C PRO A 84 10.45 5.26 -7.45
N GLN A 85 11.36 5.59 -6.52
CA GLN A 85 12.35 4.65 -5.99
C GLN A 85 11.69 3.46 -5.28
N ILE A 86 10.46 3.62 -4.78
CA ILE A 86 9.71 2.52 -4.17
C ILE A 86 9.18 1.56 -5.24
N ASN A 87 8.97 1.99 -6.49
CA ASN A 87 8.57 1.09 -7.58
C ASN A 87 9.76 0.38 -8.24
N GLU A 88 10.99 0.85 -8.02
CA GLU A 88 12.19 0.24 -8.58
C GLU A 88 12.50 -1.05 -7.82
N ASN A 89 12.13 -2.19 -8.41
CA ASN A 89 12.65 -3.49 -7.99
C ASN A 89 14.16 -3.48 -8.25
N HIS A 90 14.96 -3.41 -7.18
CA HIS A 90 16.34 -3.87 -7.23
C HIS A 90 16.31 -5.40 -7.29
N ASP A 91 16.16 -5.96 -8.49
CA ASP A 91 16.57 -7.34 -8.81
C ASP A 91 18.10 -7.43 -8.90
#